data_AF-A0A382A6H1-F1
#
_entry.id   AF-A0A382A6H1-F1
#
_cell.length_a   1.000
_cell.length_b   1.000
_cell.length_c   1.000
_cell.angle_alpha   90.00
_cell.angle_beta   90.00
_cell.angle_gamma   90.00
#
_symmetry.space_group_name_H-M   'P 1'
#
loop_
_entity.id
_entity.type
_entity.pdbx_description
1 polymer ?
#
loop_
_entity_poly.entity_id
_entity_poly.type
_entity_poly.pdbx_seq_one_letter_code
_entity_poly.pdbx_strand_id
1 'polypeptide(L)' 'MKYSSLIVITFFLFWSSGCDSNDDSVCGSPDKPTFSLEDLNPSSETHGEYIGPQTFNDKVTLYYFPFSET' A
#
# COMPACT_ATOMS: atom_id res chain seq x y z
N MET A 1 42.07 -16.08 -21.04
CA MET A 1 41.44 -14.75 -21.06
C MET A 1 40.14 -14.75 -21.87
N LYS A 2 39.14 -15.58 -21.52
CA LYS A 2 37.84 -15.64 -22.24
C LYS A 2 36.66 -15.09 -21.42
N TYR A 3 36.79 -15.04 -20.09
CA TYR A 3 35.75 -14.56 -19.18
C TYR A 3 35.78 -13.05 -18.95
N SER A 4 36.83 -12.36 -19.40
CA SER A 4 36.98 -10.91 -19.21
C SER A 4 35.94 -10.09 -19.97
N SER A 5 35.49 -10.55 -21.15
CA SER A 5 34.44 -9.86 -21.92
C SER A 5 33.04 -10.07 -21.34
N LEU A 6 32.77 -11.22 -20.70
CA LEU A 6 31.46 -11.51 -20.09
C LEU A 6 31.19 -10.63 -18.87
N ILE A 7 32.23 -10.34 -18.07
CA ILE A 7 32.15 -9.48 -16.88
C ILE A 7 31.80 -8.03 -17.27
N VAL A 8 32.36 -7.53 -18.36
CA VAL A 8 32.09 -6.17 -18.85
C VAL A 8 30.63 -6.02 -19.30
N ILE A 9 30.07 -7.04 -19.96
CA ILE A 9 28.67 -7.02 -20.42
C ILE A 9 27.70 -7.06 -19.23
N THR A 10 27.96 -7.85 -18.19
CA THR A 10 27.13 -7.87 -16.98
C THR A 10 27.17 -6.56 -16.20
N PHE A 11 28.29 -5.84 -16.21
CA PHE A 11 28.41 -4.55 -15.53
C PHE A 11 27.59 -3.44 -16.23
N PHE A 12 27.48 -3.50 -17.57
CA PHE A 12 26.67 -2.57 -18.35
C PHE A 12 25.16 -2.79 -18.18
N LEU A 13 24.72 -4.05 -18.02
CA LEU A 13 23.30 -4.38 -17.83
C LEU A 13 22.77 -4.07 -16.42
N PHE A 14 23.65 -3.92 -15.42
CA PHE A 14 23.29 -3.49 -14.08
C PHE A 14 23.09 -1.97 -13.96
N TRP A 15 23.58 -1.18 -14.92
CA TRP A 15 23.54 0.28 -14.84
C TRP A 15 22.32 0.91 -15.51
N SER A 16 21.56 0.15 -16.30
CA SER A 16 20.41 0.64 -17.05
C SER A 16 19.06 0.47 -16.34
N SER A 17 19.02 0.22 -15.03
CA SER A 17 17.81 0.48 -14.24
C SER A 17 17.65 1.99 -14.06
N GLY A 18 17.38 2.70 -15.16
CA GLY A 18 16.98 4.10 -15.14
C GLY A 18 15.55 4.20 -14.64
N CYS A 19 15.36 4.84 -13.49
CA CYS A 19 14.06 5.34 -13.10
C CYS A 19 13.84 6.65 -13.88
N ASP A 20 12.77 6.74 -14.66
CA ASP A 20 12.35 7.98 -15.30
C ASP A 20 11.70 8.88 -14.24
N SER A 21 12.48 9.79 -13.65
CA SER A 21 12.02 10.70 -12.61
C SER A 21 11.42 11.97 -13.22
N ASN A 22 10.43 11.83 -14.11
CA ASN A 22 9.69 12.96 -14.68
C ASN A 22 8.21 12.99 -14.31
N ASP A 23 7.83 12.31 -13.23
CA ASP A 23 6.54 12.53 -12.59
C ASP A 23 6.79 13.10 -11.18
N ASP A 24 6.39 14.36 -10.97
CA ASP A 24 6.10 14.96 -9.67
C ASP A 24 4.90 14.25 -8.96
N SER A 25 4.62 12.99 -9.30
CA SER A 25 3.80 12.15 -8.44
C SER A 25 4.68 11.79 -7.25
N VAL A 26 4.52 12.55 -6.18
CA VAL A 26 4.84 12.08 -4.84
C VAL A 26 4.33 10.63 -4.76
N CYS A 27 5.25 9.64 -4.81
CA CYS A 27 4.97 8.26 -4.41
C CYS A 27 4.77 8.22 -2.88
N GLY A 28 3.96 9.14 -2.36
CA GLY A 28 3.47 9.11 -1.01
C GLY A 28 2.47 7.99 -0.96
N SER A 29 2.67 7.07 -0.02
CA SER A 29 1.55 6.23 0.41
C SER A 29 0.35 7.15 0.61
N PRO A 30 -0.81 6.87 -0.03
CA PRO A 30 -1.99 7.68 0.18
C PRO A 30 -2.25 7.76 1.68
N ASP A 31 -2.54 8.96 2.17
CA ASP A 31 -2.86 9.16 3.59
C ASP A 31 -3.97 8.17 3.98
N LYS A 32 -3.67 7.33 4.98
CA LYS A 32 -4.64 6.34 5.44
C LYS A 32 -5.85 7.11 5.99
N PRO A 33 -7.08 6.72 5.62
CA PRO A 33 -8.26 7.35 6.18
C PRO A 33 -8.20 7.23 7.72
N THR A 34 -8.57 8.30 8.40
CA THR A 34 -8.52 8.37 9.87
C THR A 34 -9.93 8.58 10.38
N PHE A 35 -10.54 7.49 10.84
CA PHE A 35 -11.85 7.48 11.50
C PHE A 35 -11.94 6.27 12.42
N SER A 36 -12.93 6.27 13.31
CA SER A 36 -13.28 5.12 14.13
C SER A 36 -14.80 5.03 14.23
N LEU A 37 -15.34 3.81 14.10
CA LEU A 37 -16.78 3.52 14.15
C LEU A 37 -17.03 2.42 15.17
N GLU A 38 -18.19 2.47 15.82
CA GLU A 38 -18.62 1.41 16.73
C GLU A 38 -18.97 0.13 15.93
N ASP A 39 -18.47 -1.00 16.40
CA ASP A 39 -18.76 -2.31 15.82
C ASP A 39 -20.09 -2.87 16.34
N LEU A 40 -21.13 -2.72 15.51
CA LEU A 40 -22.48 -3.20 15.82
C LEU A 40 -22.69 -4.70 15.50
N ASN A 41 -21.70 -5.41 14.97
CA ASN A 41 -21.84 -6.82 14.60
C ASN A 41 -21.67 -7.73 15.84
N PRO A 42 -22.74 -8.40 16.35
CA PRO A 42 -22.65 -9.23 17.55
C PRO A 42 -21.81 -10.50 17.37
N SER A 43 -21.46 -10.86 16.13
CA SER A 43 -20.58 -11.99 15.84
C SER A 43 -19.10 -11.59 15.71
N SER A 44 -18.79 -10.30 15.83
CA SER A 44 -17.43 -9.80 15.74
C SER A 44 -16.67 -10.01 17.06
N GLU A 45 -15.35 -10.23 16.97
CA GLU A 45 -14.46 -10.28 18.14
C GLU A 45 -14.34 -8.91 18.84
N THR A 46 -14.62 -7.83 18.10
CA THR A 46 -14.54 -6.44 18.58
C THR A 46 -15.92 -5.81 18.83
N HIS A 47 -16.95 -6.63 19.07
CA HIS A 47 -18.32 -6.15 19.24
C HIS A 47 -18.44 -5.09 20.36
N GLY A 48 -19.03 -3.95 20.03
CA GLY A 48 -19.19 -2.79 20.92
C GLY A 48 -17.94 -1.93 21.09
N GLU A 49 -16.82 -2.30 20.45
CA GLU A 49 -15.61 -1.48 20.44
C GLU A 49 -15.59 -0.50 19.26
N TYR A 50 -14.77 0.55 19.39
CA TYR A 50 -14.51 1.51 18.32
C TYR A 50 -13.33 1.05 17.47
N ILE A 51 -13.60 0.63 16.23
CA ILE A 51 -12.62 0.13 15.27
C ILE A 51 -12.44 1.09 14.09
N GLY A 52 -11.24 1.10 13.52
CA GLY A 52 -10.91 1.99 12.40
C GLY A 52 -10.00 1.32 11.38
N PRO A 53 -9.55 2.06 10.36
CA PRO A 53 -8.65 1.56 9.32
C PRO A 53 -7.39 0.88 9.85
N GLN A 54 -6.86 1.36 10.99
CA GLN A 54 -5.70 0.80 11.68
C GLN A 54 -5.93 -0.62 12.22
N THR A 55 -7.18 -1.01 12.52
CA THR A 55 -7.53 -2.36 13.01
C THR A 55 -7.31 -3.43 11.95
N PHE A 56 -7.33 -3.04 10.67
CA PHE A 56 -7.21 -3.93 9.51
C PHE A 56 -5.93 -3.66 8.70
N ASN A 57 -4.85 -3.26 9.38
CA ASN A 57 -3.55 -3.08 8.72
C ASN A 57 -3.17 -4.33 7.90
N ASP A 58 -2.57 -4.09 6.74
CA ASP A 58 -2.14 -5.11 5.78
C ASP A 58 -3.27 -5.95 5.17
N LYS A 59 -4.52 -5.51 5.33
CA LYS A 59 -5.70 -6.09 4.66
C LYS A 59 -6.26 -5.12 3.63
N VAL A 60 -6.83 -5.66 2.55
CA VAL A 60 -7.64 -4.88 1.61
C VAL A 60 -8.98 -4.57 2.28
N THR A 61 -9.33 -3.30 2.36
CA THR A 61 -10.55 -2.81 3.01
C THR A 61 -11.41 -1.99 2.06
N LEU A 62 -12.73 -2.06 2.23
CA LEU A 62 -13.70 -1.22 1.53
C LEU A 62 -14.50 -0.45 2.58
N TYR A 63 -14.60 0.86 2.39
CA TYR A 63 -15.41 1.74 3.23
C TYR A 63 -16.52 2.35 2.38
N TYR A 64 -17.76 2.24 2.87
CA TYR A 64 -18.95 2.76 2.18
C TYR A 64 -19.80 3.57 3.16
N PHE A 65 -19.98 4.85 2.86
CA PHE A 65 -20.77 5.79 3.67
C PHE A 65 -21.97 6.26 2.84
N PRO A 66 -23.19 5.78 3.11
CA PRO A 66 -24.39 6.23 2.41
C PRO A 66 -24.80 7.64 2.86
N PHE A 67 -25.52 8.37 2.00
CA PHE A 67 -26.03 9.71 2.32
C PHE A 67 -27.20 9.71 3.31
N SER A 68 -27.86 8.58 3.49
CA SER A 68 -28.96 8.38 4.43
C SER A 68 -28.80 7.04 5.13
N GLU A 69 -29.36 6.93 6.33
CA GLU A 69 -29.47 5.63 7.01
C GLU A 69 -30.34 4.67 6.18
N THR A 70 -29.98 3.40 6.22
CA THR A 70 -30.69 2.28 5.58
C THR A 70 -31.48 1.48 6.60
#